data_AF-A0AAD3CWT7-F1
#
_entry.id   AF-A0AAD3CWT7-F1
#
_cell.length_a   1.000
_cell.length_b   1.000
_cell.length_c   1.000
_cell.angle_alpha   90.00
_cell.angle_beta   90.00
_cell.angle_gamma   90.00
#
_symmetry.space_group_name_H-M   'P 1'
#
loop_
_entity.id
_entity.type
_entity.pdbx_description
1 polymer ?
#
loop_
_entity_poly.entity_id
_entity_poly.type
_entity_poly.pdbx_seq_one_letter_code
_entity_poly.pdbx_strand_id
1 'polypeptide(L)'
;MLEILKRLSIIQVCGASFSFIASATILFVSRKSFCFFTDGKPSTNAASRQRANNRKGNHHKVCTPYRRIIIGLSFSDLLQSVALLFGPLVPPKGTPQSPFAIGNTASCDVFGSFFYAGSLAVPLYNLALSFYFLCKIKYKMSNECFRKKMEKKLHGFILLFVGSLTLTIALLKGINAMPSGSACHVASIPVGCRDNPNMECVRGLKHVEIFANIYLFTSMVCFVAVTIIMAMISWHILRQQSITANTPCNICILSRIFKHGRREDESDHMYLSRLYLSQMLKQATLYTFVFFITFLFTWISTIFNLIGKPNPMWVLYLMFWFYPFGGALNIFILTRPKILALRMRHPELKWFQAFLLVLKAGVDIPDEVKISQVKSPTPDTPSPTPDTPSPSPSNNDDPTYLFCCWGLCYTYIIDDEPLVHSELQGDRISNDLSNQESNDNESGLSYSSRRGTSLRKPQQHDDSVLMSIEEEGREVEEMANRILKWIDGEDDESLDNFLDENT
;
A
#
# COMPACT_ATOMS: atom_id res chain seq x y z
N MET A 1 -26.22 11.40 28.40
CA MET A 1 -24.81 10.94 28.29
C MET A 1 -24.71 9.43 28.12
N LEU A 2 -25.25 8.61 29.04
CA LEU A 2 -25.19 7.13 28.94
C LEU A 2 -25.74 6.58 27.61
N GLU A 3 -26.88 7.08 27.15
CA GLU A 3 -27.49 6.66 25.88
C GLU A 3 -26.61 6.96 24.65
N ILE A 4 -25.86 8.07 24.70
CA ILE A 4 -24.90 8.44 23.65
C ILE A 4 -23.72 7.47 23.65
N LEU A 5 -23.19 7.12 24.83
CA LEU A 5 -22.12 6.13 24.97
C LEU A 5 -22.53 4.75 24.44
N LYS A 6 -23.80 4.35 24.64
CA LYS A 6 -24.34 3.11 24.05
C LYS A 6 -24.30 3.14 22.53
N ARG A 7 -24.79 4.23 21.91
CA ARG A 7 -24.78 4.39 20.45
C ARG A 7 -23.36 4.40 19.87
N LEU A 8 -22.44 5.09 20.54
CA LEU A 8 -21.02 5.11 20.15
C LEU A 8 -20.39 3.72 20.21
N SER A 9 -20.69 2.95 21.26
CA SER A 9 -20.20 1.58 21.41
C SER A 9 -20.71 0.67 20.27
N ILE A 10 -21.98 0.81 19.88
CA ILE A 10 -22.56 0.05 18.75
C ILE A 10 -21.84 0.42 17.43
N ILE A 11 -21.66 1.72 17.14
CA ILE A 11 -20.97 2.17 15.93
C ILE A 11 -19.53 1.63 15.91
N GLN A 12 -18.80 1.72 17.02
CA GLN A 12 -17.45 1.19 17.16
C GLN A 12 -17.41 -0.31 16.90
N VAL A 13 -18.33 -1.09 17.49
CA VAL A 13 -18.42 -2.54 17.31
C VAL A 13 -18.70 -2.90 15.85
N CYS A 14 -19.61 -2.20 15.19
CA CYS A 14 -19.92 -2.41 13.77
C CYS A 14 -18.70 -2.12 12.88
N GLY A 15 -18.05 -0.98 13.08
CA GLY A 15 -16.84 -0.61 12.33
C GLY A 15 -15.70 -1.60 12.58
N ALA A 16 -15.43 -1.95 13.84
CA ALA A 16 -14.40 -2.91 14.22
C ALA A 16 -14.66 -4.31 13.68
N SER A 17 -15.93 -4.74 13.63
CA SER A 17 -16.30 -6.03 13.01
C SER A 17 -15.98 -6.06 11.53
N PHE A 18 -16.30 -4.99 10.80
CA PHE A 18 -16.01 -4.89 9.37
C PHE A 18 -14.49 -4.90 9.12
N SER A 19 -13.74 -4.13 9.91
CA SER A 19 -12.28 -4.11 9.87
C SER A 19 -11.65 -5.45 10.21
N PHE A 20 -12.15 -6.12 11.25
CA PHE A 20 -11.71 -7.46 11.64
C PHE A 20 -11.90 -8.46 10.50
N ILE A 21 -13.09 -8.51 9.91
CA ILE A 21 -13.40 -9.40 8.77
C ILE A 21 -12.47 -9.08 7.61
N ALA A 22 -12.25 -7.80 7.33
CA ALA A 22 -11.34 -7.38 6.29
C ALA A 22 -9.89 -7.85 6.55
N SER A 23 -9.31 -7.45 7.67
CA SER A 23 -7.93 -7.80 8.03
C SER A 23 -7.71 -9.32 8.10
N ALA A 24 -8.67 -10.06 8.65
CA ALA A 24 -8.66 -11.52 8.66
C ALA A 24 -8.71 -12.10 7.24
N THR A 25 -9.50 -11.49 6.35
CA THR A 25 -9.54 -11.88 4.93
C THR A 25 -8.20 -11.62 4.25
N ILE A 26 -7.53 -10.48 4.50
CA ILE A 26 -6.19 -10.22 3.96
C ILE A 26 -5.20 -11.29 4.42
N LEU A 27 -5.22 -11.64 5.72
CA LEU A 27 -4.31 -12.65 6.26
C LEU A 27 -4.62 -14.04 5.69
N PHE A 28 -5.89 -14.39 5.53
CA PHE A 28 -6.31 -15.66 4.92
C PHE A 28 -5.90 -15.76 3.45
N VAL A 29 -6.17 -14.70 2.67
CA VAL A 29 -5.76 -14.57 1.26
C VAL A 29 -4.25 -14.61 1.13
N SER A 30 -3.55 -13.97 2.07
CA SER A 30 -2.09 -13.97 2.15
C SER A 30 -1.51 -15.30 2.64
N ARG A 31 -2.28 -16.16 3.33
CA ARG A 31 -1.82 -17.45 3.89
C ARG A 31 -1.25 -18.38 2.83
N LYS A 32 -1.85 -18.42 1.63
CA LYS A 32 -1.31 -19.20 0.50
C LYS A 32 0.03 -18.67 0.00
N SER A 33 0.33 -17.40 0.28
CA SER A 33 1.59 -16.73 -0.03
C SER A 33 2.58 -16.71 1.14
N PHE A 34 2.29 -17.35 2.28
CA PHE A 34 3.22 -17.42 3.42
C PHE A 34 4.42 -18.32 3.11
N CYS A 35 5.42 -17.74 2.46
CA CYS A 35 6.79 -18.22 2.54
C CYS A 35 7.38 -17.61 3.81
N PHE A 36 7.35 -18.34 4.93
CA PHE A 36 8.04 -17.91 6.15
C PHE A 36 9.55 -17.80 5.88
N PHE A 37 10.26 -17.03 6.71
CA PHE A 37 11.73 -16.84 6.72
C PHE A 37 12.53 -18.13 6.98
N THR A 38 12.15 -19.25 6.38
CA THR A 38 13.02 -20.42 6.30
C THR A 38 14.05 -20.10 5.21
N ASP A 39 15.15 -19.45 5.60
CA ASP A 39 16.35 -19.36 4.80
C ASP A 39 16.83 -20.81 4.56
N GLY A 40 16.34 -21.41 3.47
CA GLY A 40 16.80 -22.72 3.04
C GLY A 40 18.30 -22.64 2.81
N LYS A 41 19.09 -23.28 3.68
CA LYS A 41 20.54 -23.41 3.49
C LYS A 41 20.78 -23.88 2.04
N PRO A 42 21.62 -23.19 1.26
CA PRO A 42 21.96 -23.65 -0.08
C PRO A 42 22.56 -25.06 0.03
N SER A 43 21.85 -26.05 -0.53
CA SER A 43 22.35 -27.41 -0.61
C SER A 43 23.66 -27.41 -1.38
N THR A 44 24.74 -27.83 -0.73
CA THR A 44 26.13 -27.81 -1.22
C THR A 44 26.43 -28.90 -2.26
N ASN A 45 25.44 -29.69 -2.67
CA ASN A 45 25.64 -30.73 -3.67
C ASN A 45 25.60 -30.13 -5.10
N ALA A 46 26.75 -29.61 -5.52
CA ALA A 46 26.97 -29.08 -6.87
C ALA A 46 26.75 -30.12 -7.99
N ALA A 47 26.81 -31.42 -7.68
CA ALA A 47 26.72 -32.49 -8.67
C ALA A 47 25.29 -32.81 -9.15
N SER A 48 24.23 -32.37 -8.46
CA SER A 48 22.83 -32.60 -8.90
C SER A 48 22.23 -31.44 -9.70
N ARG A 49 22.99 -30.35 -9.95
CA ARG A 49 22.50 -29.12 -10.60
C ARG A 49 22.18 -29.28 -12.10
N GLN A 50 22.88 -30.16 -12.81
CA GLN A 50 22.71 -30.24 -14.28
C GLN A 50 21.47 -31.02 -14.72
N ARG A 51 20.97 -31.99 -13.94
CA ARG A 51 19.72 -32.71 -14.28
C ARG A 51 18.44 -31.99 -13.83
N ALA A 52 18.55 -30.97 -12.97
CA ALA A 52 17.42 -30.14 -12.55
C ALA A 52 17.11 -28.98 -13.52
N ASN A 53 18.05 -28.58 -14.37
CA ASN A 53 17.87 -27.48 -15.33
C ASN A 53 16.84 -27.75 -16.44
N ASN A 54 16.42 -29.01 -16.64
CA ASN A 54 15.40 -29.35 -17.64
C ASN A 54 14.00 -29.60 -17.05
N ARG A 55 13.85 -29.57 -15.72
CA ARG A 55 12.52 -29.42 -15.10
C ARG A 55 12.16 -27.94 -15.07
N LYS A 56 11.81 -27.46 -16.27
CA LYS A 56 11.16 -26.18 -16.52
C LYS A 56 10.13 -25.86 -15.42
N GLY A 57 10.29 -24.69 -14.83
CA GLY A 57 9.16 -23.78 -14.75
C GLY A 57 8.32 -23.74 -13.48
N ASN A 58 8.59 -24.56 -12.45
CA ASN A 58 8.04 -24.26 -11.12
C ASN A 58 8.92 -23.20 -10.45
N HIS A 59 8.89 -21.98 -11.01
CA HIS A 59 9.27 -20.79 -10.27
C HIS A 59 8.38 -20.75 -9.02
N HIS A 60 8.91 -21.24 -7.90
CA HIS A 60 8.30 -21.00 -6.60
C HIS A 60 8.07 -19.49 -6.54
N LYS A 61 6.79 -19.08 -6.53
CA LYS A 61 6.40 -17.67 -6.46
C LYS A 61 6.93 -17.13 -5.13
N VAL A 62 8.14 -16.57 -5.16
CA VAL A 62 8.77 -15.98 -4.00
C VAL A 62 7.89 -14.80 -3.59
N CYS A 63 7.37 -14.85 -2.36
CA CYS A 63 6.56 -13.76 -1.83
C CYS A 63 7.37 -12.45 -1.90
N THR A 64 6.78 -11.39 -2.46
CA THR A 64 7.48 -10.11 -2.61
C THR A 64 7.57 -9.38 -1.28
N PRO A 65 8.61 -8.55 -1.02
CA PRO A 65 8.71 -7.76 0.20
C PRO A 65 7.47 -6.92 0.47
N TYR A 66 6.92 -6.30 -0.58
CA TYR A 66 5.65 -5.60 -0.54
C TYR A 66 4.53 -6.41 0.13
N ARG A 67 4.33 -7.68 -0.26
CA ARG A 67 3.28 -8.52 0.33
C ARG A 67 3.54 -8.79 1.82
N ARG A 68 4.79 -8.98 2.24
CA ARG A 68 5.13 -9.20 3.65
C ARG A 68 4.93 -7.95 4.52
N ILE A 69 5.24 -6.77 4.00
CA ILE A 69 4.92 -5.49 4.66
C ILE A 69 3.40 -5.34 4.83
N ILE A 70 2.62 -5.60 3.78
CA ILE A 70 1.15 -5.56 3.84
C ILE A 70 0.59 -6.58 4.84
N ILE A 71 1.16 -7.78 4.95
CA ILE A 71 0.77 -8.75 5.97
C ILE A 71 0.99 -8.17 7.38
N GLY A 72 2.12 -7.51 7.63
CA GLY A 72 2.39 -6.83 8.90
C GLY A 72 1.37 -5.73 9.20
N LEU A 73 1.07 -4.90 8.20
CA LEU A 73 0.03 -3.87 8.28
C LEU A 73 -1.34 -4.46 8.64
N SER A 74 -1.78 -5.48 7.91
CA SER A 74 -3.08 -6.14 8.14
C SER A 74 -3.15 -6.91 9.46
N PHE A 75 -2.03 -7.47 9.92
CA PHE A 75 -1.98 -8.09 11.24
C PHE A 75 -2.14 -7.03 12.35
N SER A 76 -1.56 -5.85 12.17
CA SER A 76 -1.71 -4.73 13.10
C SER A 76 -3.15 -4.22 13.14
N ASP A 77 -3.77 -4.04 11.96
CA ASP A 77 -5.20 -3.71 11.84
C ASP A 77 -6.09 -4.77 12.51
N LEU A 78 -5.73 -6.05 12.39
CA LEU A 78 -6.47 -7.15 13.05
C LEU A 78 -6.40 -7.02 14.58
N LEU A 79 -5.21 -6.83 15.15
CA LEU A 79 -5.05 -6.68 16.61
C LEU A 79 -5.88 -5.51 17.14
N GLN A 80 -5.78 -4.36 16.47
CA GLN A 80 -6.54 -3.16 16.80
C GLN A 80 -8.05 -3.40 16.70
N SER A 81 -8.51 -4.07 15.65
CA SER A 81 -9.92 -4.37 15.42
C SER A 81 -10.49 -5.34 16.46
N VAL A 82 -9.74 -6.38 16.82
CA VAL A 82 -10.12 -7.30 17.92
C VAL A 82 -10.28 -6.51 19.22
N ALA A 83 -9.33 -5.63 19.53
CA ALA A 83 -9.41 -4.83 20.75
C ALA A 83 -10.60 -3.86 20.76
N LEU A 84 -10.92 -3.24 19.62
CA LEU A 84 -12.08 -2.36 19.51
C LEU A 84 -13.41 -3.12 19.55
N LEU A 85 -13.45 -4.34 19.00
CA LEU A 85 -14.63 -5.20 18.97
C LEU A 85 -15.02 -5.65 20.38
N PHE A 86 -14.04 -6.09 21.17
CA PHE A 86 -14.27 -6.52 22.55
C PHE A 86 -14.16 -5.37 23.57
N GLY A 87 -13.76 -4.18 23.13
CA GLY A 87 -13.48 -3.01 23.94
C GLY A 87 -14.54 -2.67 24.98
N PRO A 88 -15.85 -2.64 24.65
CA PRO A 88 -16.89 -2.34 25.63
C PRO A 88 -17.11 -3.43 26.70
N LEU A 89 -16.63 -4.66 26.47
CA LEU A 89 -16.89 -5.82 27.32
C LEU A 89 -15.74 -6.13 28.28
N VAL A 90 -14.51 -5.84 27.87
CA VAL A 90 -13.27 -6.22 28.57
C VAL A 90 -12.93 -5.41 29.84
N PRO A 91 -13.44 -4.19 30.08
CA PRO A 91 -13.21 -3.48 31.33
C PRO A 91 -13.71 -4.26 32.55
N PRO A 92 -13.12 -4.05 33.74
CA PRO A 92 -13.58 -4.70 34.97
C PRO A 92 -15.06 -4.45 35.26
N LYS A 93 -15.79 -5.49 35.65
CA LYS A 93 -17.18 -5.36 36.10
C LYS A 93 -17.29 -4.30 37.21
N GLY A 94 -18.27 -3.42 37.09
CA GLY A 94 -18.49 -2.32 38.03
C GLY A 94 -17.76 -1.02 37.66
N THR A 95 -17.01 -0.98 36.55
CA THR A 95 -16.44 0.27 36.02
C THR A 95 -17.57 1.25 35.68
N PRO A 96 -17.70 2.42 36.35
CA PRO A 96 -18.87 3.29 36.20
C PRO A 96 -19.09 3.82 34.77
N GLN A 97 -18.01 3.97 34.01
CA GLN A 97 -18.04 4.52 32.65
C GLN A 97 -18.36 3.46 31.58
N SER A 98 -18.32 2.18 31.93
CA SER A 98 -18.47 1.07 30.97
C SER A 98 -19.71 0.23 31.32
N PRO A 99 -20.89 0.58 30.78
CA PRO A 99 -22.14 -0.09 31.14
C PRO A 99 -22.22 -1.55 30.70
N PHE A 100 -21.35 -1.95 29.76
CA PHE A 100 -21.27 -3.32 29.23
C PHE A 100 -20.08 -4.11 29.80
N ALA A 101 -19.38 -3.56 30.82
CA ALA A 101 -18.23 -4.20 31.43
C ALA A 101 -18.61 -5.52 32.13
N ILE A 102 -18.13 -6.62 31.57
CA ILE A 102 -18.24 -7.97 32.15
C ILE A 102 -16.88 -8.59 32.44
N GLY A 103 -15.80 -7.94 32.00
CA GLY A 103 -14.44 -8.41 32.13
C GLY A 103 -13.82 -8.17 33.51
N ASN A 104 -12.49 -8.28 33.54
CA ASN A 104 -11.64 -8.03 34.69
C ASN A 104 -10.38 -7.26 34.26
N THR A 105 -9.49 -6.99 35.21
CA THR A 105 -8.25 -6.26 34.92
C THR A 105 -7.35 -6.98 33.92
N ALA A 106 -7.26 -8.31 33.98
CA ALA A 106 -6.42 -9.08 33.08
C ALA A 106 -6.95 -9.04 31.63
N SER A 107 -8.27 -9.15 31.41
CA SER A 107 -8.84 -8.96 30.08
C SER A 107 -8.60 -7.53 29.57
N CYS A 108 -8.76 -6.53 30.44
CA CYS A 108 -8.49 -5.14 30.07
C CYS A 108 -7.03 -4.93 29.63
N ASP A 109 -6.07 -5.52 30.35
CA ASP A 109 -4.64 -5.44 30.04
C ASP A 109 -4.30 -6.10 28.70
N VAL A 110 -4.83 -7.31 28.44
CA VAL A 110 -4.57 -8.03 27.17
C VAL A 110 -5.13 -7.26 25.98
N PHE A 111 -6.41 -6.88 26.02
CA PHE A 111 -7.04 -6.21 24.88
C PHE A 111 -6.56 -4.76 24.72
N GLY A 112 -6.25 -4.06 25.80
CA GLY A 112 -5.61 -2.75 25.71
C GLY A 112 -4.19 -2.83 25.13
N SER A 113 -3.46 -3.92 25.40
CA SER A 113 -2.15 -4.17 24.78
C SER A 113 -2.29 -4.41 23.28
N PHE A 114 -3.30 -5.17 22.83
CA PHE A 114 -3.59 -5.38 21.41
C PHE A 114 -3.97 -4.06 20.71
N PHE A 115 -4.79 -3.24 21.35
CA PHE A 115 -5.16 -1.94 20.83
C PHE A 115 -3.91 -1.06 20.64
N TYR A 116 -3.08 -0.95 21.66
CA TYR A 116 -1.88 -0.10 21.65
C TYR A 116 -0.81 -0.61 20.68
N ALA A 117 -0.60 -1.93 20.62
CA ALA A 117 0.34 -2.54 19.68
C ALA A 117 -0.12 -2.34 18.22
N GLY A 118 -1.40 -2.59 17.93
CA GLY A 118 -1.96 -2.38 16.60
C GLY A 118 -1.91 -0.91 16.18
N SER A 119 -2.36 -0.01 17.05
CA SER A 119 -2.41 1.43 16.76
C SER A 119 -1.04 2.03 16.47
N LEU A 120 0.02 1.55 17.12
CA LEU A 120 1.39 2.00 16.92
C LEU A 120 2.06 1.34 15.71
N ALA A 121 1.77 0.06 15.44
CA ALA A 121 2.36 -0.67 14.32
C ALA A 121 1.82 -0.21 12.95
N VAL A 122 0.55 0.19 12.86
CA VAL A 122 -0.07 0.66 11.61
C VAL A 122 0.68 1.85 10.97
N PRO A 123 0.94 2.98 11.66
CA PRO A 123 1.70 4.09 11.06
C PRO A 123 3.11 3.69 10.66
N LEU A 124 3.79 2.85 11.47
CA LEU A 124 5.13 2.35 11.17
C LEU A 124 5.16 1.47 9.92
N TYR A 125 4.18 0.58 9.74
CA TYR A 125 4.06 -0.23 8.53
C TYR A 125 3.66 0.59 7.30
N ASN A 126 2.86 1.66 7.46
CA ASN A 126 2.60 2.60 6.37
C ASN A 126 3.88 3.36 5.97
N LEU A 127 4.70 3.80 6.93
CA LEU A 127 6.00 4.38 6.65
C LEU A 127 6.93 3.40 5.94
N ALA A 128 7.00 2.15 6.42
CA ALA A 128 7.75 1.07 5.78
C ALA A 128 7.31 0.82 4.33
N LEU A 129 6.00 0.91 4.07
CA LEU A 129 5.43 0.73 2.75
C LEU A 129 5.80 1.89 1.80
N SER A 130 5.68 3.14 2.26
CA SER A 130 6.12 4.31 1.50
C SER A 130 7.63 4.26 1.20
N PHE A 131 8.43 3.86 2.19
CA PHE A 131 9.87 3.65 2.01
C PHE A 131 10.18 2.57 0.97
N TYR A 132 9.44 1.44 0.99
CA TYR A 132 9.56 0.42 -0.05
C TYR A 132 9.28 1.00 -1.45
N PHE A 133 8.23 1.82 -1.61
CA PHE A 133 7.94 2.46 -2.89
C PHE A 133 9.03 3.43 -3.33
N LEU A 134 9.62 4.19 -2.40
CA LEU A 134 10.76 5.08 -2.68
C LEU A 134 11.97 4.28 -3.18
N CYS A 135 12.37 3.22 -2.46
CA CYS A 135 13.44 2.30 -2.87
C CYS A 135 13.19 1.71 -4.25
N LYS A 136 11.94 1.33 -4.53
CA LYS A 136 11.60 0.69 -5.78
C LYS A 136 11.61 1.66 -6.96
N ILE A 137 11.03 2.84 -6.78
CA ILE A 137 10.80 3.83 -7.84
C ILE A 137 12.07 4.67 -8.07
N LYS A 138 12.52 5.40 -7.04
CA LYS A 138 13.63 6.36 -7.16
C LYS A 138 14.97 5.64 -7.27
N TYR A 139 15.21 4.67 -6.39
CA TYR A 139 16.50 3.99 -6.31
C TYR A 139 16.59 2.72 -7.15
N LYS A 140 15.55 2.40 -7.94
CA LYS A 140 15.47 1.21 -8.81
C LYS A 140 15.86 -0.10 -8.11
N MET A 141 15.62 -0.19 -6.80
CA MET A 141 16.08 -1.33 -5.99
C MET A 141 15.32 -2.60 -6.37
N SER A 142 16.05 -3.70 -6.59
CA SER A 142 15.43 -5.00 -6.84
C SER A 142 14.77 -5.55 -5.57
N ASN A 143 13.74 -6.38 -5.73
CA ASN A 143 13.04 -6.98 -4.58
C ASN A 143 13.97 -7.87 -3.75
N GLU A 144 14.97 -8.50 -4.40
CA GLU A 144 15.95 -9.33 -3.71
C GLU A 144 16.93 -8.50 -2.87
N CYS A 145 17.38 -7.37 -3.41
CA CYS A 145 18.25 -6.44 -2.69
C CYS A 145 17.52 -5.86 -1.48
N PHE A 146 16.29 -5.36 -1.68
CA PHE A 146 15.47 -4.82 -0.60
C PHE A 146 15.21 -5.87 0.50
N ARG A 147 14.86 -7.11 0.11
CA ARG A 147 14.64 -8.22 1.04
C ARG A 147 15.85 -8.50 1.92
N LYS A 148 17.05 -8.55 1.31
CA LYS A 148 18.27 -8.91 2.01
C LYS A 148 18.77 -7.79 2.93
N LYS A 149 18.71 -6.53 2.47
CA LYS A 149 19.30 -5.38 3.16
C LYS A 149 18.34 -4.69 4.13
N MET A 150 17.12 -4.41 3.70
CA MET A 150 16.22 -3.48 4.39
C MET A 150 15.10 -4.19 5.14
N GLU A 151 14.48 -5.20 4.51
CA GLU A 151 13.23 -5.77 5.01
C GLU A 151 13.33 -6.40 6.41
N LYS A 152 14.38 -7.21 6.66
CA LYS A 152 14.60 -7.83 7.97
C LYS A 152 14.82 -6.77 9.06
N LYS A 153 15.62 -5.74 8.77
CA LYS A 153 15.87 -4.61 9.69
C LYS A 153 14.58 -3.87 10.00
N LEU A 154 13.77 -3.59 8.97
CA LEU A 154 12.51 -2.85 9.09
C LEU A 154 11.45 -3.60 9.91
N HIS A 155 11.18 -4.87 9.60
CA HIS A 155 10.25 -5.68 10.40
C HIS A 155 10.77 -5.87 11.83
N GLY A 156 12.07 -6.13 12.00
CA GLY A 156 12.70 -6.28 13.31
C GLY A 156 12.55 -5.02 14.16
N PHE A 157 12.83 -3.85 13.60
CA PHE A 157 12.65 -2.56 14.25
C PHE A 157 11.21 -2.33 14.72
N ILE A 158 10.23 -2.52 13.82
CA ILE A 158 8.82 -2.31 14.15
C ILE A 158 8.39 -3.26 15.28
N LEU A 159 8.71 -4.54 15.18
CA LEU A 159 8.32 -5.54 16.18
C LEU A 159 8.99 -5.28 17.54
N LEU A 160 10.28 -4.93 17.54
CA LEU A 160 11.04 -4.65 18.77
C LEU A 160 10.52 -3.37 19.44
N PHE A 161 10.32 -2.30 18.68
CA PHE A 161 9.82 -1.03 19.20
C PHE A 161 8.40 -1.16 19.75
N VAL A 162 7.47 -1.73 18.97
CA VAL A 162 6.07 -1.88 19.40
C VAL A 162 5.96 -2.88 20.56
N GLY A 163 6.67 -4.00 20.48
CA GLY A 163 6.65 -5.04 21.51
C GLY A 163 7.23 -4.56 22.84
N SER A 164 8.38 -3.87 22.82
CA SER A 164 9.00 -3.33 24.04
C SER A 164 8.14 -2.28 24.70
N LEU A 165 7.54 -1.36 23.94
CA LEU A 165 6.69 -0.31 24.49
C LEU A 165 5.42 -0.89 25.10
N THR A 166 4.75 -1.79 24.39
CA THR A 166 3.53 -2.45 24.88
C THR A 166 3.79 -3.29 26.13
N LEU A 167 4.89 -4.06 26.14
CA LEU A 167 5.29 -4.84 27.31
C LEU A 167 5.59 -3.93 28.51
N THR A 168 6.30 -2.83 28.30
CA THR A 168 6.62 -1.86 29.35
C THR A 168 5.34 -1.28 29.96
N ILE A 169 4.39 -0.84 29.14
CA ILE A 169 3.10 -0.31 29.60
C ILE A 169 2.32 -1.35 30.42
N ALA A 170 2.30 -2.60 29.95
CA ALA A 170 1.62 -3.70 30.64
C ALA A 170 2.26 -4.01 32.02
N LEU A 171 3.60 -4.10 32.08
CA LEU A 171 4.34 -4.31 33.33
C LEU A 171 4.12 -3.19 34.34
N LEU A 172 3.98 -1.96 33.85
CA LEU A 172 3.72 -0.77 34.66
C LEU A 172 2.23 -0.59 35.01
N LYS A 173 1.37 -1.56 34.67
CA LYS A 173 -0.08 -1.53 34.92
C LYS A 173 -0.73 -0.25 34.38
N GLY A 174 -0.22 0.27 33.26
CA GLY A 174 -0.67 1.51 32.63
C GLY A 174 -1.96 1.36 31.83
N ILE A 175 -2.44 0.13 31.63
CA ILE A 175 -3.64 -0.18 30.84
C ILE A 175 -4.86 -0.22 31.75
N ASN A 176 -5.86 0.59 31.41
CA ASN A 176 -7.06 0.84 32.18
C ASN A 176 -8.25 1.15 31.26
N ALA A 177 -9.46 1.14 31.80
CA ALA A 177 -10.64 1.52 31.03
C ALA A 177 -10.57 2.99 30.62
N MET A 178 -10.86 3.30 29.35
CA MET A 178 -10.97 4.69 28.90
C MET A 178 -12.12 5.41 29.62
N PRO A 179 -12.07 6.75 29.74
CA PRO A 179 -13.18 7.53 30.30
C PRO A 179 -14.52 7.33 29.58
N SER A 180 -14.51 6.92 28.30
CA SER A 180 -15.69 6.55 27.53
C SER A 180 -16.26 5.16 27.88
N GLY A 181 -15.48 4.33 28.59
CA GLY A 181 -15.78 2.92 28.83
C GLY A 181 -15.81 2.04 27.58
N SER A 182 -15.38 2.56 26.42
CA SER A 182 -15.54 1.89 25.12
C SER A 182 -14.39 0.95 24.74
N ALA A 183 -13.25 1.07 25.41
CA ALA A 183 -12.11 0.16 25.29
C ALA A 183 -11.14 0.37 26.47
N CYS A 184 -10.16 -0.52 26.58
CA CYS A 184 -9.02 -0.36 27.47
C CYS A 184 -7.85 0.32 26.75
N HIS A 185 -7.24 1.29 27.40
CA HIS A 185 -6.15 2.10 26.86
C HIS A 185 -5.17 2.49 27.98
N VAL A 186 -4.05 3.09 27.58
CA VAL A 186 -3.14 3.83 28.46
C VAL A 186 -3.92 4.94 29.16
N ALA A 187 -4.19 4.78 30.45
CA ALA A 187 -4.97 5.70 31.30
C ALA A 187 -4.63 5.47 32.79
N SER A 188 -4.97 6.42 33.66
CA SER A 188 -4.86 6.27 35.12
C SER A 188 -6.24 6.08 35.77
N ILE A 189 -6.28 5.39 36.92
CA ILE A 189 -7.49 5.20 37.72
C ILE A 189 -7.25 5.71 39.15
N PRO A 190 -8.18 6.50 39.73
CA PRO A 190 -9.39 7.05 39.10
C PRO A 190 -9.07 8.15 38.06
N VAL A 191 -10.02 8.44 37.16
CA VAL A 191 -9.85 9.49 36.14
C VAL A 191 -9.64 10.84 36.84
N GLY A 192 -8.57 11.56 36.47
CA GLY A 192 -8.22 12.84 37.08
C GLY A 192 -7.39 12.74 38.37
N CYS A 193 -7.01 11.54 38.84
CA CYS A 193 -6.11 11.39 39.99
C CYS A 193 -4.74 12.04 39.78
N ARG A 194 -4.36 12.28 38.52
CA ARG A 194 -3.10 12.94 38.17
C ARG A 194 -3.16 14.45 38.40
N ASP A 195 -4.27 15.06 38.02
CA ASP A 195 -4.45 16.52 38.08
C ASP A 195 -4.80 16.98 39.50
N ASN A 196 -5.28 16.06 40.33
CA ASN A 196 -5.67 16.33 41.71
C ASN A 196 -4.68 15.70 42.71
N PRO A 197 -3.81 16.49 43.37
CA PRO A 197 -2.84 15.96 44.33
C PRO A 197 -3.49 15.29 45.55
N ASN A 198 -4.78 15.54 45.80
CA ASN A 198 -5.52 14.97 46.92
C ASN A 198 -6.11 13.58 46.61
N MET A 199 -5.95 13.08 45.37
CA MET A 199 -6.52 11.81 44.93
C MET A 199 -5.40 10.84 44.54
N GLU A 200 -5.18 9.81 45.36
CA GLU A 200 -4.16 8.80 45.08
C GLU A 200 -4.54 7.95 43.86
N CYS A 201 -3.63 7.83 42.89
CA CYS A 201 -3.82 6.93 41.74
C CYS A 201 -3.58 5.48 42.19
N VAL A 202 -4.66 4.68 42.20
CA VAL A 202 -4.60 3.25 42.59
C VAL A 202 -3.90 2.42 41.50
N ARG A 203 -4.08 2.79 40.23
CA ARG A 203 -3.52 2.06 39.09
C ARG A 203 -3.10 3.02 37.98
N GLY A 204 -1.98 2.67 37.33
CA GLY A 204 -1.31 3.48 36.33
C GLY A 204 -0.24 4.36 36.97
N LEU A 205 0.90 4.50 36.30
CA LEU A 205 1.97 5.38 36.73
C LEU A 205 1.53 6.84 36.75
N LYS A 206 2.17 7.64 37.62
CA LYS A 206 2.09 9.10 37.58
C LYS A 206 2.52 9.67 36.20
N HIS A 207 3.31 8.92 35.44
CA HIS A 207 3.88 9.32 34.14
C HIS A 207 3.23 8.63 32.92
N VAL A 208 2.00 8.14 33.02
CA VAL A 208 1.27 7.48 31.92
C VAL A 208 1.18 8.34 30.64
N GLU A 209 1.18 9.68 30.75
CA GLU A 209 1.22 10.58 29.58
C GLU A 209 2.49 10.43 28.74
N ILE A 210 3.61 10.00 29.30
CA ILE A 210 4.83 9.79 28.51
C ILE A 210 4.54 8.78 27.39
N PHE A 211 3.81 7.71 27.68
CA PHE A 211 3.43 6.71 26.68
C PHE A 211 2.41 7.22 25.65
N ALA A 212 1.48 8.07 26.08
CA ALA A 212 0.55 8.73 25.15
C ALA A 212 1.30 9.71 24.22
N ASN A 213 2.26 10.46 24.77
CA ASN A 213 3.11 11.39 24.03
C ASN A 213 4.05 10.65 23.08
N ILE A 214 4.65 9.54 23.48
CA ILE A 214 5.46 8.68 22.59
C ILE A 214 4.60 8.20 21.42
N TYR A 215 3.41 7.65 21.69
CA TYR A 215 2.50 7.22 20.64
C TYR A 215 2.17 8.36 19.66
N LEU A 216 1.82 9.54 20.17
CA LEU A 216 1.51 10.70 19.36
C LEU A 216 2.71 11.14 18.52
N PHE A 217 3.87 11.29 19.16
CA PHE A 217 5.10 11.72 18.52
C PHE A 217 5.48 10.75 17.40
N THR A 218 5.46 9.43 17.66
CA THR A 218 5.71 8.42 16.63
C THR A 218 4.73 8.54 15.46
N SER A 219 3.43 8.72 15.73
CA SER A 219 2.41 8.86 14.69
C SER A 219 2.64 10.11 13.83
N MET A 220 3.00 11.24 14.45
CA MET A 220 3.30 12.50 13.76
C MET A 220 4.58 12.42 12.93
N VAL A 221 5.64 11.82 13.47
CA VAL A 221 6.88 11.58 12.72
C VAL A 221 6.60 10.70 11.51
N CYS A 222 5.81 9.63 11.66
CA CYS A 222 5.40 8.80 10.52
C CYS A 222 4.60 9.59 9.48
N PHE A 223 3.68 10.46 9.92
CA PHE A 223 2.89 11.33 9.04
C PHE A 223 3.78 12.25 8.20
N VAL A 224 4.70 12.97 8.84
CA VAL A 224 5.62 13.88 8.16
C VAL A 224 6.52 13.09 7.20
N ALA A 225 7.10 11.98 7.66
CA ALA A 225 7.98 11.14 6.85
C ALA A 225 7.26 10.55 5.62
N VAL A 226 6.05 10.01 5.78
CA VAL A 226 5.24 9.51 4.65
C VAL A 226 4.94 10.62 3.65
N THR A 227 4.58 11.81 4.13
CA THR A 227 4.30 12.97 3.28
C THR A 227 5.53 13.38 2.46
N ILE A 228 6.69 13.49 3.11
CA ILE A 228 7.97 13.81 2.44
C ILE A 228 8.30 12.75 1.40
N ILE A 229 8.22 11.46 1.75
CA ILE A 229 8.51 10.36 0.82
C ILE A 229 7.59 10.42 -0.40
N MET A 230 6.29 10.63 -0.21
CA MET A 230 5.34 10.72 -1.31
C MET A 230 5.55 11.96 -2.18
N ALA A 231 5.93 13.09 -1.60
CA ALA A 231 6.33 14.27 -2.35
C ALA A 231 7.59 13.99 -3.19
N MET A 232 8.60 13.32 -2.63
CA MET A 232 9.81 12.92 -3.36
C MET A 232 9.51 11.96 -4.51
N ILE A 233 8.64 10.96 -4.32
CA ILE A 233 8.23 10.03 -5.37
C ILE A 233 7.47 10.76 -6.47
N SER A 234 6.51 11.62 -6.09
CA SER A 234 5.70 12.38 -7.04
C SER A 234 6.56 13.33 -7.86
N TRP A 235 7.46 14.07 -7.19
CA TRP A 235 8.43 14.95 -7.83
C TRP A 235 9.33 14.19 -8.80
N HIS A 236 9.87 13.03 -8.39
CA HIS A 236 10.70 12.20 -9.25
C HIS A 236 9.97 11.76 -10.52
N ILE A 237 8.70 11.35 -10.41
CA ILE A 237 7.90 10.92 -11.55
C ILE A 237 7.57 12.10 -12.47
N LEU A 238 7.21 13.26 -11.91
CA LEU A 238 6.97 14.47 -12.68
C LEU A 238 8.23 14.94 -13.43
N ARG A 239 9.39 14.90 -12.77
CA ARG A 239 10.69 15.20 -13.39
C ARG A 239 11.03 14.19 -14.49
N GLN A 240 10.76 12.91 -14.28
CA GLN A 240 11.01 11.88 -15.30
C GLN A 240 10.10 12.07 -16.53
N GLN A 241 8.84 12.46 -16.32
CA GLN A 241 7.91 12.78 -17.40
C GLN A 241 8.33 14.04 -18.16
N SER A 242 8.76 15.09 -17.47
CA SER A 242 9.17 16.34 -18.13
C SER A 242 10.42 16.15 -19.00
N ILE A 243 11.43 15.41 -18.53
CA ILE A 243 12.62 15.08 -19.32
C ILE A 243 12.24 14.29 -20.57
N THR A 244 11.29 13.35 -20.44
CA THR A 244 10.80 12.55 -21.57
C THR A 244 10.02 13.40 -22.58
N ALA A 245 9.19 14.33 -22.11
CA ALA A 245 8.38 15.20 -22.96
C ALA A 245 9.22 16.22 -23.73
N ASN A 246 10.27 16.75 -23.10
CA ASN A 246 11.15 17.76 -23.68
C ASN A 246 12.24 17.18 -24.59
N THR A 247 12.36 15.85 -24.72
CA THR A 247 13.24 15.24 -25.72
C THR A 247 12.48 15.25 -27.06
N PRO A 248 12.71 16.22 -27.97
CA PRO A 248 11.96 16.31 -29.21
C PRO A 248 12.11 15.00 -29.97
N CYS A 249 10.99 14.49 -30.48
CA CYS A 249 10.93 13.17 -31.12
C CYS A 249 11.59 13.13 -32.51
N ASN A 250 12.84 13.59 -32.63
CA ASN A 250 13.71 13.26 -33.75
C ASN A 250 13.90 11.73 -33.87
N ILE A 251 13.77 11.01 -32.74
CA ILE A 251 13.71 9.54 -32.70
C ILE A 251 12.38 8.97 -33.23
N CYS A 252 11.24 9.68 -33.18
CA CYS A 252 10.00 9.19 -33.84
C CYS A 252 10.15 9.17 -35.37
N ILE A 253 10.88 10.15 -35.92
CA ILE A 253 11.14 10.22 -37.36
C ILE A 253 12.13 9.11 -37.75
N LEU A 254 13.20 8.91 -36.97
CA LEU A 254 14.20 7.86 -37.27
C LEU A 254 13.67 6.45 -37.02
N SER A 255 12.81 6.24 -36.00
CA SER A 255 12.21 4.93 -35.71
C SER A 255 11.15 4.53 -36.73
N ARG A 256 10.49 5.47 -37.42
CA ARG A 256 9.68 5.16 -38.60
C ARG A 256 10.52 4.67 -39.78
N ILE A 257 11.75 5.17 -39.94
CA ILE A 257 12.64 4.78 -41.04
C ILE A 257 13.34 3.44 -40.78
N PHE A 258 13.66 3.10 -39.53
CA PHE A 258 14.35 1.84 -39.17
C PHE A 258 13.40 0.67 -38.79
N LYS A 259 12.08 0.79 -39.03
CA LYS A 259 11.04 -0.13 -38.53
C LYS A 259 10.90 -1.47 -39.28
N HIS A 260 11.95 -1.98 -39.92
CA HIS A 260 11.79 -3.13 -40.84
C HIS A 260 12.70 -4.34 -40.61
N GLY A 261 13.02 -4.72 -39.35
CA GLY A 261 13.49 -6.10 -39.22
C GLY A 261 13.92 -6.72 -37.90
N ARG A 262 14.17 -5.99 -36.79
CA ARG A 262 14.73 -6.70 -35.60
C ARG A 262 14.64 -6.02 -34.23
N ARG A 263 13.73 -5.07 -34.00
CA ARG A 263 13.75 -4.24 -32.77
C ARG A 263 12.39 -3.90 -32.15
N GLU A 264 11.41 -4.81 -32.25
CA GLU A 264 10.09 -4.62 -31.61
C GLU A 264 10.12 -4.90 -30.10
N ASP A 265 10.93 -5.85 -29.61
CA ASP A 265 10.96 -6.26 -28.20
C ASP A 265 11.42 -5.17 -27.20
N GLU A 266 12.29 -4.24 -27.62
CA GLU A 266 12.87 -3.23 -26.72
C GLU A 266 11.87 -2.09 -26.40
N SER A 267 10.99 -1.76 -27.36
CA SER A 267 9.96 -0.72 -27.20
C SER A 267 8.88 -1.16 -26.21
N ASP A 268 8.45 -2.40 -26.30
CA ASP A 268 7.38 -2.95 -25.46
C ASP A 268 7.78 -3.01 -23.98
N HIS A 269 9.05 -3.30 -23.69
CA HIS A 269 9.56 -3.33 -22.32
C HIS A 269 9.54 -1.94 -21.65
N MET A 270 9.87 -0.88 -22.40
CA MET A 270 9.83 0.49 -21.88
C MET A 270 8.40 0.95 -21.58
N TYR A 271 7.46 0.65 -22.48
CA TYR A 271 6.04 0.99 -22.30
C TYR A 271 5.46 0.27 -21.07
N LEU A 272 5.71 -1.04 -20.96
CA LEU A 272 5.26 -1.85 -19.83
C LEU A 272 5.82 -1.35 -18.49
N SER A 273 7.08 -0.91 -18.47
CA SER A 273 7.72 -0.35 -17.27
C SER A 273 7.04 0.94 -16.80
N ARG A 274 6.62 1.82 -17.72
CA ARG A 274 5.90 3.07 -17.38
C ARG A 274 4.50 2.80 -16.83
N LEU A 275 3.78 1.87 -17.44
CA LEU A 275 2.47 1.43 -16.93
C LEU A 275 2.60 0.86 -15.52
N TYR A 276 3.58 -0.01 -15.29
CA TYR A 276 3.85 -0.58 -13.98
C TYR A 276 4.15 0.51 -12.94
N LEU A 277 5.01 1.47 -13.27
CA LEU A 277 5.36 2.59 -12.40
C LEU A 277 4.14 3.45 -12.02
N SER A 278 3.30 3.79 -13.01
CA SER A 278 2.06 4.55 -12.78
C SER A 278 1.10 3.80 -11.86
N GLN A 279 0.94 2.49 -12.05
CA GLN A 279 0.09 1.68 -11.18
C GLN A 279 0.63 1.60 -9.75
N MET A 280 1.95 1.48 -9.58
CA MET A 280 2.59 1.53 -8.26
C MET A 280 2.39 2.86 -7.57
N LEU A 281 2.53 3.98 -8.30
CA LEU A 281 2.27 5.32 -7.75
C LEU A 281 0.83 5.46 -7.28
N LYS A 282 -0.15 5.12 -8.13
CA LYS A 282 -1.57 5.16 -7.76
C LYS A 282 -1.83 4.35 -6.49
N GLN A 283 -1.21 3.18 -6.39
CA GLN A 283 -1.34 2.33 -5.21
C GLN A 283 -0.72 2.96 -3.96
N ALA A 284 0.48 3.53 -4.05
CA ALA A 284 1.16 4.23 -2.95
C ALA A 284 0.36 5.45 -2.45
N THR A 285 -0.17 6.25 -3.39
CA THR A 285 -1.02 7.42 -3.09
C THR A 285 -2.31 7.00 -2.39
N LEU A 286 -2.95 5.92 -2.84
CA LEU A 286 -4.16 5.40 -2.20
C LEU A 286 -3.89 4.94 -0.76
N TYR A 287 -2.79 4.22 -0.49
CA TYR A 287 -2.43 3.82 0.89
C TYR A 287 -2.19 5.04 1.78
N THR A 288 -1.43 6.02 1.27
CA THR A 288 -1.15 7.27 2.00
C THR A 288 -2.42 8.05 2.32
N PHE A 289 -3.34 8.15 1.35
CA PHE A 289 -4.62 8.82 1.52
C PHE A 289 -5.49 8.14 2.59
N VAL A 290 -5.59 6.81 2.55
CA VAL A 290 -6.31 6.03 3.57
C VAL A 290 -5.68 6.21 4.95
N PHE A 291 -4.36 6.18 5.05
CA PHE A 291 -3.65 6.45 6.29
C PHE A 291 -4.00 7.84 6.86
N PHE A 292 -3.97 8.89 6.05
CA PHE A 292 -4.33 10.23 6.50
C PHE A 292 -5.77 10.31 6.98
N ILE A 293 -6.72 9.80 6.20
CA ILE A 293 -8.14 9.87 6.55
C ILE A 293 -8.45 9.11 7.84
N THR A 294 -7.82 7.96 8.04
CA THR A 294 -8.06 7.11 9.22
C THR A 294 -7.47 7.70 10.50
N PHE A 295 -6.33 8.40 10.41
CA PHE A 295 -5.66 9.00 11.57
C PHE A 295 -5.97 10.49 11.80
N LEU A 296 -6.53 11.20 10.82
CA LEU A 296 -6.82 12.64 10.92
C LEU A 296 -7.61 13.00 12.18
N PHE A 297 -8.69 12.27 12.46
CA PHE A 297 -9.54 12.55 13.62
C PHE A 297 -8.88 12.18 14.95
N THR A 298 -8.03 11.15 14.95
CA THR A 298 -7.21 10.78 16.11
C THR A 298 -6.19 11.89 16.42
N TRP A 299 -5.56 12.47 15.41
CA TRP A 299 -4.67 13.62 15.59
C TRP A 299 -5.42 14.86 16.09
N ILE A 300 -6.56 15.19 15.48
CA ILE A 300 -7.41 16.31 15.95
C ILE A 300 -7.77 16.09 17.42
N SER A 301 -8.26 14.90 17.78
CA SER A 301 -8.60 14.57 19.17
C SER A 301 -7.40 14.72 20.11
N THR A 302 -6.22 14.31 19.67
CA THR A 302 -5.02 14.43 20.48
C THR A 302 -4.59 15.88 20.66
N ILE A 303 -4.73 16.72 19.62
CA ILE A 303 -4.46 18.16 19.73
C ILE A 303 -5.40 18.82 20.75
N PHE A 304 -6.68 18.45 20.77
CA PHE A 304 -7.62 18.93 21.80
C PHE A 304 -7.16 18.52 23.20
N ASN A 305 -6.75 17.26 23.38
CA ASN A 305 -6.21 16.77 24.65
C ASN A 305 -4.94 17.53 25.07
N LEU A 306 -4.02 17.79 24.15
CA LEU A 306 -2.79 18.55 24.42
C LEU A 306 -3.06 20.00 24.87
N ILE A 307 -4.10 20.63 24.31
CA ILE A 307 -4.51 22.00 24.69
C ILE A 307 -5.37 21.98 25.97
N GLY A 308 -5.59 20.82 26.59
CA GLY A 308 -6.43 20.67 27.78
C GLY A 308 -7.91 20.96 27.51
N LYS A 309 -8.35 20.88 26.25
CA LYS A 309 -9.74 21.10 25.87
C LYS A 309 -10.47 19.76 25.73
N PRO A 310 -11.74 19.68 26.17
CA PRO A 310 -12.53 18.48 25.96
C PRO A 310 -12.73 18.25 24.45
N ASN A 311 -12.65 16.97 24.03
CA ASN A 311 -12.90 16.60 22.65
C ASN A 311 -14.35 16.93 22.26
N PRO A 312 -14.57 17.68 21.17
CA PRO A 312 -15.93 17.90 20.71
C PRO A 312 -16.51 16.58 20.22
N MET A 313 -17.81 16.37 20.48
CA MET A 313 -18.47 15.09 20.22
C MET A 313 -18.35 14.64 18.75
N TRP A 314 -18.37 15.57 17.79
CA TRP A 314 -18.24 15.25 16.37
C TRP A 314 -16.88 14.63 16.01
N VAL A 315 -15.79 15.04 16.66
CA VAL A 315 -14.46 14.43 16.46
C VAL A 315 -14.48 12.99 16.93
N LEU A 316 -15.08 12.72 18.09
CA LEU A 316 -15.20 11.37 18.62
C LEU A 316 -16.04 10.49 17.67
N TYR A 317 -17.19 10.98 17.19
CA TYR A 317 -17.98 10.25 16.19
C TYR A 317 -17.14 9.90 14.96
N LEU A 318 -16.50 10.90 14.33
CA LEU A 318 -15.69 10.66 13.13
C LEU A 318 -14.52 9.72 13.40
N MET A 319 -13.85 9.84 14.55
CA MET A 319 -12.82 8.88 14.97
C MET A 319 -13.39 7.45 15.04
N PHE A 320 -14.53 7.23 15.70
CA PHE A 320 -15.14 5.89 15.79
C PHE A 320 -15.61 5.33 14.45
N TRP A 321 -16.02 6.18 13.52
CA TRP A 321 -16.33 5.76 12.16
C TRP A 321 -15.05 5.40 11.42
N PHE A 322 -14.15 6.36 11.22
CA PHE A 322 -13.04 6.26 10.26
C PHE A 322 -11.89 5.38 10.73
N TYR A 323 -11.57 5.40 12.03
CA TYR A 323 -10.43 4.67 12.56
C TYR A 323 -10.48 3.16 12.29
N PRO A 324 -11.61 2.45 12.51
CA PRO A 324 -11.69 1.05 12.15
C PRO A 324 -11.72 0.80 10.62
N PHE A 325 -12.10 1.75 9.76
CA PHE A 325 -12.15 1.47 8.31
C PHE A 325 -10.79 1.22 7.65
N GLY A 326 -9.67 1.51 8.32
CA GLY A 326 -8.32 1.32 7.76
C GLY A 326 -8.09 -0.07 7.16
N GLY A 327 -8.34 -1.13 7.92
CA GLY A 327 -8.17 -2.51 7.45
C GLY A 327 -9.03 -2.86 6.24
N ALA A 328 -10.26 -2.34 6.17
CA ALA A 328 -11.16 -2.57 5.03
C ALA A 328 -10.71 -1.83 3.78
N LEU A 329 -10.32 -0.56 3.91
CA LEU A 329 -9.79 0.24 2.81
C LEU A 329 -8.48 -0.38 2.26
N ASN A 330 -7.66 -0.95 3.13
CA ASN A 330 -6.44 -1.66 2.74
C ASN A 330 -6.71 -2.88 1.82
N ILE A 331 -7.83 -3.60 1.98
CA ILE A 331 -8.24 -4.67 1.04
C ILE A 331 -8.46 -4.12 -0.36
N PHE A 332 -9.25 -3.05 -0.45
CA PHE A 332 -9.64 -2.50 -1.74
C PHE A 332 -8.40 -2.06 -2.53
N ILE A 333 -7.44 -1.46 -1.84
CA ILE A 333 -6.16 -1.06 -2.43
C ILE A 333 -5.30 -2.28 -2.83
N LEU A 334 -5.23 -3.31 -1.98
CA LEU A 334 -4.44 -4.52 -2.25
C LEU A 334 -4.97 -5.30 -3.46
N THR A 335 -6.28 -5.38 -3.61
CA THR A 335 -6.94 -6.15 -4.67
C THR A 335 -7.00 -5.41 -6.01
N ARG A 336 -6.89 -4.06 -6.01
CA ARG A 336 -6.99 -3.21 -7.20
C ARG A 336 -6.15 -3.68 -8.39
N PRO A 337 -4.83 -3.93 -8.30
CA PRO A 337 -4.03 -4.32 -9.47
C PRO A 337 -4.50 -5.64 -10.11
N LYS A 338 -5.01 -6.57 -9.29
CA LYS A 338 -5.51 -7.87 -9.74
C LYS A 338 -6.88 -7.76 -10.38
N ILE A 339 -7.73 -6.90 -9.85
CA ILE A 339 -9.05 -6.62 -10.42
C ILE A 339 -8.89 -5.99 -11.80
N LEU A 340 -7.98 -5.03 -11.95
CA LEU A 340 -7.67 -4.42 -13.24
C LEU A 340 -7.12 -5.46 -14.22
N ALA A 341 -6.14 -6.28 -13.81
CA ALA A 341 -5.61 -7.34 -14.66
C ALA A 341 -6.69 -8.36 -15.10
N LEU A 342 -7.60 -8.71 -14.19
CA LEU A 342 -8.70 -9.63 -14.49
C LEU A 342 -9.71 -9.01 -15.45
N ARG A 343 -10.09 -7.75 -15.25
CA ARG A 343 -11.03 -7.03 -16.13
C ARG A 343 -10.45 -6.78 -17.53
N MET A 344 -9.13 -6.59 -17.65
CA MET A 344 -8.47 -6.50 -18.96
C MET A 344 -8.56 -7.82 -19.73
N ARG A 345 -8.57 -8.98 -19.05
CA ARG A 345 -8.73 -10.30 -19.68
C ARG A 345 -10.21 -10.66 -19.90
N HIS A 346 -11.09 -10.11 -19.08
CA HIS A 346 -12.53 -10.43 -19.02
C HIS A 346 -13.35 -9.13 -18.91
N PRO A 347 -13.51 -8.38 -20.01
CA PRO A 347 -14.22 -7.10 -20.00
C PRO A 347 -15.70 -7.23 -19.64
N GLU A 348 -16.29 -8.43 -19.76
CA GLU A 348 -17.66 -8.76 -19.37
C GLU A 348 -17.90 -8.72 -17.85
N LEU A 349 -16.84 -8.84 -17.04
CA LEU A 349 -16.95 -8.86 -15.60
C LEU A 349 -17.14 -7.45 -15.03
N LYS A 350 -18.24 -7.26 -14.28
CA LYS A 350 -18.45 -6.06 -13.47
C LYS A 350 -17.36 -5.97 -12.39
N TRP A 351 -16.97 -4.75 -12.02
CA TRP A 351 -15.88 -4.52 -11.04
C TRP A 351 -16.07 -5.32 -9.74
N PHE A 352 -17.28 -5.33 -9.18
CA PHE A 352 -17.57 -6.05 -7.94
C PHE A 352 -17.48 -7.58 -8.09
N GLN A 353 -17.86 -8.12 -9.25
CA GLN A 353 -17.71 -9.56 -9.55
C GLN A 353 -16.24 -9.93 -9.63
N ALA A 354 -15.43 -9.11 -10.31
CA ALA A 354 -13.98 -9.26 -10.38
C ALA A 354 -13.34 -9.17 -8.98
N PHE A 355 -13.76 -8.22 -8.15
CA PHE A 355 -13.33 -8.10 -6.74
C PHE A 355 -13.60 -9.38 -5.95
N LEU A 356 -14.85 -9.88 -5.96
CA LEU A 356 -15.22 -11.11 -5.25
C LEU A 356 -14.48 -12.33 -5.80
N LEU A 357 -14.22 -12.40 -7.10
CA LEU A 357 -13.47 -13.50 -7.71
C LEU A 357 -12.01 -13.50 -7.26
N VAL A 358 -11.36 -12.33 -7.25
CA VAL A 358 -9.99 -12.15 -6.75
C VAL A 358 -9.87 -12.51 -5.28
N LEU A 359 -10.87 -12.15 -4.48
CA LEU A 359 -10.94 -12.47 -3.06
C LEU A 359 -11.09 -13.99 -2.83
N LYS A 360 -12.02 -14.64 -3.54
CA LYS A 360 -12.24 -16.10 -3.48
C LYS A 360 -11.05 -16.90 -3.97
N ALA A 361 -10.36 -16.43 -5.03
CA ALA A 361 -9.17 -17.08 -5.55
C ALA A 361 -7.98 -17.03 -4.58
N GLY A 362 -8.03 -16.16 -3.56
CA GLY A 362 -6.94 -16.02 -2.60
C GLY A 362 -5.73 -15.35 -3.24
N VAL A 363 -5.95 -14.28 -4.00
CA VAL A 363 -4.91 -13.47 -4.67
C VAL A 363 -4.16 -14.20 -5.79
N ASP A 364 -4.08 -15.52 -5.81
CA ASP A 364 -3.51 -16.28 -6.91
C ASP A 364 -4.60 -16.53 -7.97
N ILE A 365 -4.69 -15.63 -8.95
CA ILE A 365 -5.47 -15.88 -10.17
C ILE A 365 -4.68 -16.93 -10.96
N PRO A 366 -5.22 -18.13 -11.22
CA PRO A 366 -4.63 -19.05 -12.17
C PRO A 366 -4.55 -18.35 -13.53
N ASP A 367 -3.40 -18.37 -14.20
CA ASP A 367 -3.28 -17.74 -15.52
C ASP A 367 -4.21 -18.39 -16.57
N GLU A 368 -4.74 -19.58 -16.26
CA GLU A 368 -5.79 -20.27 -17.01
C GLU A 368 -6.98 -20.59 -16.10
N VAL A 369 -7.78 -19.59 -15.73
CA VAL A 369 -9.16 -19.90 -15.33
C VAL A 369 -9.88 -20.31 -16.60
N LYS A 370 -10.04 -21.61 -16.84
CA LYS A 370 -10.98 -22.11 -17.83
C LYS A 370 -12.37 -21.66 -17.38
N ILE A 371 -12.85 -20.52 -17.91
CA ILE A 371 -14.25 -20.05 -17.78
C ILE A 371 -15.11 -20.96 -18.65
N SER A 372 -15.10 -22.23 -18.33
CA SER A 372 -16.04 -23.19 -18.85
C SER A 372 -17.22 -23.09 -17.89
N GLN A 373 -18.35 -22.56 -18.36
CA GLN A 373 -19.67 -22.58 -17.71
C GLN A 373 -20.16 -21.36 -16.92
N VAL A 374 -19.69 -20.13 -17.19
CA VAL A 374 -20.64 -19.01 -17.08
C VAL A 374 -21.55 -19.12 -18.28
N LYS A 375 -22.67 -19.83 -18.10
CA LYS A 375 -23.70 -20.06 -19.10
C LYS A 375 -24.23 -18.68 -19.51
N SER A 376 -23.73 -18.15 -20.62
CA SER A 376 -24.31 -16.95 -21.23
C SER A 376 -25.82 -17.18 -21.34
N PRO A 377 -26.65 -16.22 -20.90
CA PRO A 377 -28.08 -16.27 -21.19
C PRO A 377 -28.23 -16.41 -22.70
N THR A 378 -28.76 -17.55 -23.15
CA THR A 378 -29.18 -17.71 -24.54
C THR A 378 -30.15 -16.57 -24.84
N PRO A 379 -29.97 -15.82 -25.95
CA PRO A 379 -30.97 -14.87 -26.39
C PRO A 379 -32.20 -15.68 -26.78
N ASP A 380 -33.20 -15.69 -25.91
CA ASP A 380 -34.50 -16.24 -26.26
C ASP A 380 -35.03 -15.47 -27.47
N THR A 381 -35.47 -16.25 -28.46
CA THR A 381 -36.04 -15.82 -29.72
C THR A 381 -37.13 -14.75 -29.49
N PRO A 382 -37.18 -13.66 -30.28
CA PRO A 382 -38.20 -12.64 -30.12
C PRO A 382 -39.58 -13.23 -30.44
N SER A 383 -40.43 -13.32 -29.41
CA SER A 383 -41.87 -13.54 -29.56
C SER A 383 -42.52 -12.22 -30.00
N PRO A 384 -43.45 -12.23 -30.97
CA PRO A 384 -44.12 -11.02 -31.45
C PRO A 384 -44.98 -10.39 -30.34
N THR A 385 -44.75 -9.10 -30.08
CA THR A 385 -45.55 -8.25 -29.20
C THR A 385 -46.88 -7.86 -29.84
N PRO A 386 -48.01 -7.99 -29.13
CA PRO A 386 -49.23 -7.22 -29.38
C PRO A 386 -49.12 -5.83 -28.73
N ASP A 387 -49.74 -4.86 -29.39
CA ASP A 387 -49.81 -3.44 -29.04
C ASP A 387 -50.44 -3.13 -27.65
N THR A 388 -50.32 -1.85 -27.26
CA THR A 388 -51.16 -1.04 -26.32
C THR A 388 -50.57 -0.86 -24.89
N PRO A 389 -50.97 0.20 -24.13
CA PRO A 389 -50.79 1.64 -24.35
C PRO A 389 -49.95 2.31 -23.23
N SER A 390 -49.57 3.57 -23.50
CA SER A 390 -48.93 4.55 -22.62
C SER A 390 -49.53 4.73 -21.22
N PRO A 391 -48.68 4.93 -20.18
CA PRO A 391 -49.08 5.65 -18.97
C PRO A 391 -48.26 6.94 -18.71
N SER A 392 -48.97 7.86 -18.08
CA SER A 392 -48.65 9.20 -17.60
C SER A 392 -47.56 9.27 -16.51
N PRO A 393 -47.00 10.47 -16.23
CA PRO A 393 -45.91 10.65 -15.28
C PRO A 393 -46.44 10.68 -13.84
N SER A 394 -45.87 9.83 -12.98
CA SER A 394 -46.07 9.92 -11.53
C SER A 394 -44.78 10.35 -10.85
N ASN A 395 -44.89 11.43 -10.08
CA ASN A 395 -43.92 11.93 -9.12
C ASN A 395 -43.62 10.85 -8.08
N ASN A 396 -42.34 10.63 -7.77
CA ASN A 396 -41.92 10.18 -6.45
C ASN A 396 -40.53 10.74 -6.15
N ASP A 397 -40.54 11.59 -5.13
CA ASP A 397 -39.38 12.03 -4.37
C ASP A 397 -38.71 10.82 -3.70
N ASP A 398 -37.39 10.71 -3.81
CA ASP A 398 -36.60 9.83 -2.95
C ASP A 398 -35.30 10.54 -2.51
N PRO A 399 -35.03 10.67 -1.20
CA PRO A 399 -33.90 11.41 -0.69
C PRO A 399 -32.66 10.50 -0.62
N THR A 400 -31.91 10.42 -1.71
CA THR A 400 -30.61 9.72 -1.73
C THR A 400 -29.45 10.72 -1.86
N TYR A 401 -29.34 11.65 -0.92
CA TYR A 401 -28.22 12.59 -0.84
C TYR A 401 -27.55 12.51 0.53
N LEU A 402 -26.77 11.45 0.77
CA LEU A 402 -25.74 11.50 1.81
C LEU A 402 -24.48 10.66 1.50
N PHE A 403 -24.33 10.13 0.27
CA PHE A 403 -23.14 9.39 -0.16
C PHE A 403 -22.34 10.03 -1.31
N CYS A 404 -22.78 11.18 -1.85
CA CYS A 404 -22.19 11.78 -3.06
C CYS A 404 -20.80 12.44 -2.88
N CYS A 405 -20.39 12.85 -1.69
CA CYS A 405 -19.06 13.48 -1.54
C CYS A 405 -17.90 12.46 -1.50
N TRP A 406 -18.17 11.18 -1.24
CA TRP A 406 -17.14 10.14 -1.20
C TRP A 406 -16.89 9.47 -2.56
N GLY A 407 -17.90 9.49 -3.43
CA GLY A 407 -17.76 9.02 -4.80
C GLY A 407 -16.80 9.89 -5.60
N LEU A 408 -16.88 11.22 -5.51
CA LEU A 408 -16.25 12.11 -6.49
C LEU A 408 -14.70 12.08 -6.52
N CYS A 409 -14.02 11.80 -5.39
CA CYS A 409 -12.56 11.61 -5.40
C CYS A 409 -12.17 10.17 -5.82
N TYR A 410 -13.05 9.19 -5.62
CA TYR A 410 -12.83 7.78 -5.94
C TYR A 410 -13.23 7.44 -7.39
N THR A 411 -14.28 8.05 -7.94
CA THR A 411 -14.72 7.93 -9.33
C THR A 411 -13.76 8.65 -10.27
N TYR A 412 -13.21 9.80 -9.89
CA TYR A 412 -12.16 10.46 -10.69
C TYR A 412 -10.85 9.64 -10.76
N ILE A 413 -10.66 8.66 -9.86
CA ILE A 413 -9.54 7.71 -9.86
C ILE A 413 -9.91 6.37 -10.55
N ILE A 414 -11.20 6.09 -10.73
CA ILE A 414 -11.74 4.85 -11.33
C ILE A 414 -12.24 5.03 -12.76
N ASP A 415 -12.46 6.25 -13.24
CA ASP A 415 -12.62 6.50 -14.66
C ASP A 415 -11.28 6.18 -15.34
N ASP A 416 -11.17 4.92 -15.75
CA ASP A 416 -10.21 4.45 -16.73
C ASP A 416 -10.34 5.41 -17.92
N GLU A 417 -9.26 6.13 -18.23
CA GLU A 417 -9.10 6.63 -19.59
C GLU A 417 -9.44 5.46 -20.52
N PRO A 418 -10.31 5.64 -21.54
CA PRO A 418 -10.56 4.59 -22.50
C PRO A 418 -9.20 4.21 -23.07
N LEU A 419 -8.74 3.00 -22.72
CA LEU A 419 -7.56 2.37 -23.28
C LEU A 419 -7.80 2.41 -24.79
N VAL A 420 -7.08 3.32 -25.47
CA VAL A 420 -7.14 3.47 -26.92
C VAL A 420 -6.76 2.11 -27.48
N HIS A 421 -7.77 1.37 -27.94
CA HIS A 421 -7.57 0.18 -28.74
C HIS A 421 -6.85 0.64 -30.01
N SER A 422 -5.52 0.49 -30.04
CA SER A 422 -4.83 0.38 -31.31
C SER A 422 -5.27 -0.94 -31.92
N GLU A 423 -6.36 -0.90 -32.69
CA GLU A 423 -6.68 -1.94 -33.67
C GLU A 423 -5.49 -2.06 -34.62
N LEU A 424 -4.58 -2.99 -34.33
CA LEU A 424 -3.76 -3.62 -35.35
C LEU A 424 -4.67 -4.57 -36.12
N GLN A 425 -5.51 -3.99 -36.97
CA GLN A 425 -6.23 -4.71 -38.00
C GLN A 425 -5.20 -5.07 -39.08
N GLY A 426 -4.54 -6.22 -38.86
CA GLY A 426 -3.65 -6.82 -39.84
C GLY A 426 -4.48 -7.33 -41.02
N ASP A 427 -4.52 -6.55 -42.09
CA ASP A 427 -5.01 -7.00 -43.38
C ASP A 427 -4.22 -8.23 -43.84
N ARG A 428 -4.93 -9.35 -43.97
CA ARG A 428 -4.46 -10.53 -44.70
C ARG A 428 -4.38 -10.17 -46.19
N ILE A 429 -3.22 -9.73 -46.64
CA ILE A 429 -2.85 -9.87 -48.04
C ILE A 429 -2.19 -11.24 -48.19
N SER A 430 -2.98 -12.23 -48.61
CA SER A 430 -2.45 -13.45 -49.22
C SER A 430 -2.11 -13.13 -50.66
N ASN A 431 -0.82 -13.01 -50.96
CA ASN A 431 -0.32 -13.20 -52.32
C ASN A 431 0.70 -14.34 -52.27
N ASP A 432 0.29 -15.46 -52.86
CA ASP A 432 1.16 -16.47 -53.41
C ASP A 432 2.20 -15.81 -54.33
N LEU A 433 3.46 -16.22 -54.21
CA LEU A 433 4.34 -16.40 -55.38
C LEU A 433 5.62 -17.16 -54.98
N SER A 434 5.65 -18.39 -55.49
CA SER A 434 6.79 -19.10 -56.08
C SER A 434 8.06 -19.31 -55.25
N ASN A 435 8.20 -20.57 -54.84
CA ASN A 435 9.46 -21.31 -54.78
C ASN A 435 10.33 -21.07 -56.02
N GLN A 436 11.56 -20.61 -55.81
CA GLN A 436 12.67 -20.83 -56.73
C GLN A 436 13.97 -20.92 -55.92
N GLU A 437 14.28 -22.13 -55.43
CA GLU A 437 15.62 -22.50 -54.99
C GLU A 437 16.45 -22.87 -56.24
N SER A 438 17.46 -22.07 -56.52
CA SER A 438 18.58 -22.45 -57.38
C SER A 438 19.87 -22.28 -56.58
N ASN A 439 20.56 -23.40 -56.38
CA ASN A 439 21.99 -23.48 -56.07
C ASN A 439 22.79 -22.68 -57.12
N ASP A 440 23.85 -22.00 -56.68
CA ASP A 440 25.23 -22.32 -57.10
C ASP A 440 26.26 -21.28 -56.60
N ASN A 441 27.31 -21.85 -55.99
CA ASN A 441 28.74 -21.61 -56.14
C ASN A 441 29.39 -20.22 -56.00
N GLU A 442 30.35 -20.22 -55.06
CA GLU A 442 31.73 -19.72 -55.18
C GLU A 442 32.08 -18.77 -56.33
N SER A 443 32.58 -17.59 -55.98
CA SER A 443 33.89 -17.13 -56.47
C SER A 443 34.39 -15.96 -55.63
N GLY A 444 35.63 -16.10 -55.16
CA GLY A 444 36.36 -15.04 -54.49
C GLY A 444 36.77 -13.94 -55.46
N LEU A 445 36.82 -12.70 -54.97
CA LEU A 445 37.58 -11.63 -55.60
C LEU A 445 38.06 -10.65 -54.53
N SER A 446 39.38 -10.63 -54.39
CA SER A 446 40.14 -9.64 -53.64
C SER A 446 40.02 -8.29 -54.36
N TYR A 447 39.71 -7.21 -53.62
CA TYR A 447 40.00 -5.86 -54.09
C TYR A 447 40.55 -5.01 -52.95
N SER A 448 41.72 -4.44 -53.24
CA SER A 448 42.50 -3.54 -52.40
C SER A 448 42.22 -2.09 -52.81
N SER A 449 42.27 -1.20 -51.81
CA SER A 449 42.63 0.22 -51.90
C SER A 449 41.54 1.24 -52.30
N ARG A 450 41.25 2.15 -51.34
CA ARG A 450 41.69 3.58 -51.31
C ARG A 450 40.56 4.58 -50.98
N ARG A 451 40.83 5.44 -49.96
CA ARG A 451 40.33 6.82 -49.66
C ARG A 451 38.80 7.03 -49.69
N GLY A 452 38.14 7.59 -48.69
CA GLY A 452 38.55 8.50 -47.63
C GLY A 452 37.48 9.59 -47.55
N THR A 453 36.82 9.75 -46.40
CA THR A 453 35.91 10.88 -46.16
C THR A 453 35.81 11.20 -44.66
N SER A 454 36.32 12.39 -44.33
CA SER A 454 35.76 13.38 -43.40
C SER A 454 35.35 12.92 -41.99
N LEU A 455 36.27 13.14 -41.03
CA LEU A 455 35.95 13.28 -39.61
C LEU A 455 34.97 14.45 -39.42
N ARG A 456 33.73 14.13 -39.02
CA ARG A 456 32.80 15.11 -38.43
C ARG A 456 33.06 15.12 -36.92
N LYS A 457 33.50 16.26 -36.39
CA LYS A 457 33.65 16.50 -34.94
C LYS A 457 32.33 16.18 -34.22
N PRO A 458 32.34 15.43 -33.10
CA PRO A 458 31.17 15.33 -32.26
C PRO A 458 30.87 16.72 -31.67
N GLN A 459 29.63 17.12 -31.86
CA GLN A 459 29.06 18.36 -31.37
C GLN A 459 28.97 18.26 -29.84
N GLN A 460 29.72 19.13 -29.17
CA GLN A 460 29.74 19.31 -27.72
C GLN A 460 28.35 19.78 -27.29
N HIS A 461 27.54 18.86 -26.75
CA HIS A 461 26.16 19.11 -26.36
C HIS A 461 26.01 18.82 -24.86
N ASP A 462 25.86 19.89 -24.08
CA ASP A 462 25.38 19.98 -22.69
C ASP A 462 25.79 18.91 -21.67
N ASP A 463 27.09 18.83 -21.35
CA ASP A 463 27.60 18.14 -20.15
C ASP A 463 27.14 18.82 -18.82
N SER A 464 26.63 20.05 -18.90
CA SER A 464 26.13 20.85 -17.77
C SER A 464 24.93 20.19 -17.05
N VAL A 465 24.01 19.59 -17.81
CA VAL A 465 22.80 18.99 -17.23
C VAL A 465 23.10 17.63 -16.59
N LEU A 466 24.07 16.88 -17.14
CA LEU A 466 24.46 15.58 -16.58
C LEU A 466 25.21 15.76 -15.25
N MET A 467 26.09 16.76 -15.15
CA MET A 467 26.81 17.05 -13.89
C MET A 467 25.88 17.50 -12.77
N SER A 468 24.87 18.34 -13.06
CA SER A 468 23.88 18.76 -12.05
C SER A 468 23.03 17.60 -11.52
N ILE A 469 22.77 16.57 -12.34
CA ILE A 469 22.04 15.37 -11.93
C ILE A 469 22.92 14.43 -11.07
N GLU A 470 24.23 14.33 -11.37
CA GLU A 470 25.17 13.55 -10.57
C GLU A 470 25.50 14.20 -9.22
N GLU A 471 25.41 15.53 -9.13
CA GLU A 471 25.63 16.29 -7.89
C GLU A 471 24.43 16.16 -6.92
N GLU A 472 23.19 16.37 -7.39
CA GLU A 472 21.99 16.11 -6.58
C GLU A 472 21.84 14.63 -6.17
N GLY A 473 22.32 13.70 -7.00
CA GLY A 473 22.35 12.27 -6.68
C GLY A 473 23.28 11.95 -5.50
N ARG A 474 24.44 12.61 -5.44
CA ARG A 474 25.44 12.45 -4.37
C ARG A 474 24.94 12.97 -3.03
N GLU A 475 24.31 14.15 -2.99
CA GLU A 475 23.77 14.72 -1.74
C GLU A 475 22.68 13.83 -1.12
N VAL A 476 21.83 13.25 -1.96
CA VAL A 476 20.78 12.33 -1.51
C VAL A 476 21.35 11.00 -1.02
N GLU A 477 22.36 10.46 -1.72
CA GLU A 477 23.06 9.24 -1.29
C GLU A 477 23.81 9.47 0.02
N GLU A 478 24.42 10.64 0.20
CA GLU A 478 25.08 11.05 1.43
C GLU A 478 24.09 11.18 2.60
N MET A 479 22.94 11.83 2.39
CA MET A 479 21.88 11.91 3.40
C MET A 479 21.30 10.54 3.76
N ALA A 480 21.11 9.65 2.77
CA ALA A 480 20.66 8.28 3.02
C ALA A 480 21.70 7.48 3.80
N ASN A 481 22.99 7.64 3.49
CA ASN A 481 24.08 7.00 4.22
C ASN A 481 24.22 7.57 5.64
N ARG A 482 23.99 8.87 5.86
CA ARG A 482 23.95 9.49 7.20
C ARG A 482 22.82 8.91 8.05
N ILE A 483 21.61 8.78 7.49
CA ILE A 483 20.48 8.14 8.17
C ILE A 483 20.79 6.66 8.48
N LEU A 484 21.42 5.94 7.54
CA LEU A 484 21.79 4.53 7.76
C LEU A 484 22.88 4.36 8.83
N LYS A 485 23.90 5.21 8.84
CA LYS A 485 24.92 5.24 9.90
C LYS A 485 24.35 5.56 11.27
N TRP A 486 23.41 6.51 11.32
CA TRP A 486 22.67 6.84 12.53
C TRP A 486 21.84 5.64 13.03
N ILE A 487 21.17 4.91 12.13
CA ILE A 487 20.41 3.70 12.47
C ILE A 487 21.33 2.57 12.96
N ASP A 488 22.50 2.41 12.35
CA ASP A 488 23.46 1.36 12.72
C ASP A 488 24.28 1.71 13.98
N GLY A 489 24.04 2.88 14.60
CA GLY A 489 24.65 3.29 15.86
C GLY A 489 26.15 3.57 15.75
N GLU A 490 26.64 3.89 14.55
CA GLU A 490 28.07 4.12 14.31
C GLU A 490 28.52 5.55 14.66
N ASP A 491 27.62 6.51 14.88
CA ASP A 491 27.95 7.90 15.21
C ASP A 491 26.97 8.49 16.26
N ASP A 492 27.31 8.35 17.56
CA ASP A 492 26.55 8.95 18.68
C ASP A 492 26.65 10.50 18.74
N GLU A 493 27.63 11.10 18.05
CA GLU A 493 27.93 12.54 18.07
C GLU A 493 27.10 13.38 17.06
N SER A 494 26.24 12.72 16.27
CA SER A 494 25.53 13.35 15.14
C SER A 494 24.22 14.04 15.51
N LEU A 495 23.57 13.68 16.63
CA LEU A 495 22.21 14.16 16.90
C LEU A 495 22.17 15.61 17.37
N ASP A 496 23.15 16.03 18.19
CA ASP A 496 23.23 17.41 18.69
C ASP A 496 23.63 18.38 17.57
N ASN A 497 24.57 17.99 16.71
CA ASN A 497 24.96 18.81 15.55
C ASN A 497 23.84 18.94 14.49
N PHE A 498 22.98 17.92 14.34
CA PHE A 498 21.87 17.98 13.38
C PHE A 498 20.73 18.90 13.85
N LEU A 499 20.56 19.07 15.17
CA LEU A 499 19.57 19.98 15.75
C LEU A 499 20.05 21.44 15.74
N ASP A 500 21.34 21.69 15.94
CA ASP A 500 21.91 23.05 15.92
C ASP A 500 22.03 23.65 14.50
N GLU A 501 22.15 22.83 13.45
CA GLU A 501 22.32 23.33 12.08
C GLU A 501 20.98 23.68 11.37
N ASN A 502 19.83 23.38 12.00
CA ASN A 502 18.49 23.59 11.42
C ASN A 502 17.54 24.44 12.30
N THR A 503 18.07 25.10 13.34
CA THR A 503 17.45 26.26 14.01
C THR A 503 18.08 27.55 13.52
#